data_AF-A0A1H3NC97-F1
#
_entry.id   AF-A0A1H3NC97-F1
#
_cell.length_a   1.000
_cell.length_b   1.000
_cell.length_c   1.000
_cell.angle_alpha   90.00
_cell.angle_beta   90.00
_cell.angle_gamma   90.00
#
_symmetry.space_group_name_H-M   'P 1'
#
loop_
_entity.id
_entity.type
_entity.pdbx_description
1 polymer ?
#
loop_
_entity_poly.entity_id
_entity_poly.type
_entity_poly.pdbx_seq_one_letter_code
_entity_poly.pdbx_strand_id
1 'polypeptide(L)'
;MDTYAAGVKTAVSGTVGASDITAAEDAVQASKAALAADTVAAAAKVEADALADRELELAARKGTAAVASDTLITSRLLLDINATTETDSGLTYGAFVRVRQDDGDTNAFNAARFYVKSGGLEVAVGNIWGAMDSMPGAYGQSIGLTGLGFAGLVTGSEMSFSSKGAGAAGSKEAVEAIYSMGDFSAHVSADGTDTEGFVSYTASGWTIALATSDSDVATSTETAATVSGKIGDVTVGAAWAEAVTTHHSGHSQRLCLLVRLQL
;
A
#
# COMPACT_ATOMS: atom_id res chain seq x y z
N MET A 1 -16.71 11.93 -44.26
CA MET A 1 -16.97 11.97 -45.70
C MET A 1 -17.12 10.52 -46.14
N ASP A 2 -18.29 10.20 -46.66
CA ASP A 2 -18.66 8.87 -47.17
C ASP A 2 -18.22 8.71 -48.64
N THR A 3 -17.61 7.58 -48.99
CA THR A 3 -17.58 6.91 -50.33
C THR A 3 -16.79 5.59 -50.27
N TYR A 4 -16.97 4.52 -51.06
CA TYR A 4 -18.11 3.67 -51.50
C TYR A 4 -17.55 2.57 -52.43
N ALA A 5 -17.83 1.28 -52.16
CA ALA A 5 -17.94 0.23 -53.20
C ALA A 5 -18.87 -0.91 -52.71
N ALA A 6 -19.78 -1.36 -53.58
CA ALA A 6 -20.73 -2.48 -53.37
C ALA A 6 -21.92 -2.30 -52.38
N GLY A 7 -22.42 -1.07 -52.19
CA GLY A 7 -23.86 -0.84 -52.02
C GLY A 7 -24.58 -1.36 -50.76
N VAL A 8 -23.91 -1.88 -49.72
CA VAL A 8 -24.58 -2.21 -48.44
C VAL A 8 -24.10 -1.29 -47.33
N LYS A 9 -24.99 -0.38 -46.91
CA LYS A 9 -24.83 0.49 -45.74
C LYS A 9 -25.08 -0.32 -44.49
N THR A 10 -24.02 -0.75 -43.79
CA THR A 10 -24.17 -1.20 -42.40
C THR A 10 -23.65 -0.09 -41.50
N ALA A 11 -24.56 0.76 -41.02
CA ALA A 11 -24.25 1.64 -39.91
C ALA A 11 -23.93 0.76 -38.70
N VAL A 12 -22.69 0.79 -38.21
CA VAL A 12 -22.41 0.28 -36.87
C VAL A 12 -22.71 1.41 -35.90
N SER A 13 -23.99 1.48 -35.54
CA SER A 13 -24.47 2.23 -34.40
C SER A 13 -24.41 1.32 -33.19
N GLY A 14 -23.52 1.62 -32.24
CA GLY A 14 -23.41 0.93 -30.96
C GLY A 14 -22.02 1.09 -30.34
N THR A 15 -21.95 1.06 -29.01
CA THR A 15 -20.68 0.99 -28.27
C THR A 15 -19.93 -0.27 -28.72
N VAL A 16 -18.75 -0.11 -29.34
CA VAL A 16 -17.91 -1.24 -29.77
C VAL A 16 -17.01 -1.63 -28.61
N GLY A 17 -17.17 -2.84 -28.09
CA GLY A 17 -16.34 -3.38 -27.01
C GLY A 17 -15.02 -3.97 -27.51
N ALA A 18 -14.08 -4.26 -26.61
CA ALA A 18 -12.79 -4.87 -26.97
C ALA A 18 -12.94 -6.23 -27.68
N SER A 19 -13.96 -7.02 -27.32
CA SER A 19 -14.27 -8.31 -27.97
C SER A 19 -14.71 -8.17 -29.43
N ASP A 20 -15.41 -7.08 -29.75
CA ASP A 20 -15.90 -6.81 -31.11
C ASP A 20 -14.74 -6.42 -32.04
N ILE A 21 -13.71 -5.77 -31.48
CA ILE A 21 -12.48 -5.44 -32.20
C ILE A 21 -11.67 -6.71 -32.48
N THR A 22 -11.50 -7.60 -31.50
CA THR A 22 -10.80 -8.87 -31.70
C THR A 22 -11.49 -9.75 -32.75
N ALA A 23 -12.82 -9.85 -32.70
CA ALA A 23 -13.58 -10.58 -33.71
C ALA A 23 -13.43 -9.99 -35.13
N ALA A 24 -13.35 -8.66 -35.25
CA ALA A 24 -13.11 -8.00 -36.52
C ALA A 24 -11.66 -8.17 -37.02
N GLU A 25 -10.66 -8.23 -36.13
CA GLU A 25 -9.28 -8.57 -36.47
C GLU A 25 -9.17 -9.98 -37.04
N ASP A 26 -9.78 -10.96 -36.37
CA ASP A 26 -9.79 -12.36 -36.80
C ASP A 26 -10.47 -12.52 -38.17
N ALA A 27 -11.57 -11.80 -38.41
CA ALA A 27 -12.26 -11.80 -39.69
C ALA A 27 -11.40 -11.21 -40.82
N VAL A 28 -10.69 -10.10 -40.58
CA VAL A 28 -9.77 -9.50 -41.57
C VAL A 28 -8.58 -10.42 -41.84
N GLN A 29 -8.05 -11.12 -40.83
CA GLN A 29 -6.97 -12.10 -41.01
C GLN A 29 -7.44 -13.34 -41.80
N ALA A 30 -8.67 -13.81 -41.56
CA ALA A 30 -9.27 -14.87 -42.35
C ALA A 30 -9.46 -14.46 -43.82
N SER A 31 -9.89 -13.22 -44.09
CA SER A 31 -10.01 -12.69 -45.46
C SER A 31 -8.65 -12.53 -46.15
N LYS A 32 -7.59 -12.16 -45.43
CA LYS A 32 -6.21 -12.14 -45.96
C LYS A 32 -5.73 -13.52 -46.38
N ALA A 33 -5.97 -14.52 -45.53
CA ALA A 33 -5.60 -15.90 -45.80
C ALA A 33 -6.35 -16.46 -47.02
N ALA A 34 -7.64 -16.13 -47.17
CA ALA A 34 -8.43 -16.51 -48.33
C ALA A 34 -7.93 -15.85 -49.63
N LEU A 35 -7.64 -14.55 -49.61
CA LEU A 35 -7.09 -13.82 -50.75
C LEU A 35 -5.73 -14.38 -51.20
N ALA A 36 -4.87 -14.76 -50.26
CA ALA A 36 -3.57 -15.37 -50.56
C ALA A 36 -3.69 -16.76 -51.22
N ALA A 37 -4.84 -17.42 -51.09
CA ALA A 37 -5.12 -18.72 -51.69
C ALA A 37 -5.84 -18.64 -53.05
N ASP A 38 -6.30 -17.44 -53.46
CA ASP A 38 -6.98 -17.27 -54.75
C ASP A 38 -5.99 -17.26 -55.92
N THR A 39 -6.33 -17.97 -56.99
CA THR A 39 -5.48 -18.19 -58.18
C THR A 39 -6.00 -17.44 -59.42
N VAL A 40 -7.14 -16.75 -59.32
CA VAL A 40 -7.77 -16.02 -60.42
C VAL A 40 -7.48 -14.52 -60.33
N ALA A 41 -6.56 -14.03 -61.16
CA ALA A 41 -6.00 -12.67 -61.08
C ALA A 41 -7.04 -11.51 -61.10
N ALA A 42 -8.16 -11.67 -61.79
CA ALA A 42 -9.20 -10.64 -61.86
C ALA A 42 -10.11 -10.61 -60.61
N ALA A 43 -10.37 -11.77 -60.00
CA ALA A 43 -11.14 -11.88 -58.75
C ALA A 43 -10.29 -11.42 -57.56
N ALA A 44 -9.02 -11.84 -57.52
CA ALA A 44 -8.05 -11.44 -56.51
C ALA A 44 -7.87 -9.90 -56.42
N LYS A 45 -7.97 -9.17 -57.54
CA LYS A 45 -7.88 -7.69 -57.50
C LYS A 45 -9.09 -7.04 -56.80
N VAL A 46 -10.30 -7.50 -57.07
CA VAL A 46 -11.52 -6.96 -56.46
C VAL A 46 -11.56 -7.28 -54.96
N GLU A 47 -11.12 -8.48 -54.58
CA GLU A 47 -11.02 -8.90 -53.18
C GLU A 47 -9.92 -8.16 -52.42
N ALA A 48 -8.80 -7.83 -53.08
CA ALA A 48 -7.72 -7.02 -52.49
C ALA A 48 -8.16 -5.58 -52.20
N ASP A 49 -8.89 -4.95 -53.12
CA ASP A 49 -9.39 -3.59 -52.93
C ASP A 49 -10.46 -3.57 -51.80
N ALA A 50 -11.31 -4.59 -51.72
CA ALA A 50 -12.28 -4.75 -50.61
C ALA A 50 -11.61 -5.04 -49.25
N LEU A 51 -10.50 -5.77 -49.23
CA LEU A 51 -9.72 -6.02 -48.01
C LEU A 51 -9.10 -4.73 -47.47
N ALA A 52 -8.54 -3.89 -48.36
CA ALA A 52 -7.95 -2.61 -47.97
C ALA A 52 -8.98 -1.69 -47.30
N ASP A 53 -10.21 -1.66 -47.80
CA ASP A 53 -11.32 -0.91 -47.18
C ASP A 53 -11.67 -1.44 -45.78
N ARG A 54 -11.63 -2.77 -45.57
CA ARG A 54 -11.87 -3.40 -44.26
C ARG A 54 -10.75 -3.13 -43.26
N GLU A 55 -9.50 -3.08 -43.72
CA GLU A 55 -8.37 -2.71 -42.88
C GLU A 55 -8.46 -1.25 -42.39
N LEU A 56 -8.88 -0.33 -43.27
CA LEU A 56 -9.10 1.07 -42.91
C LEU A 56 -10.26 1.23 -41.92
N GLU A 57 -11.34 0.48 -42.12
CA GLU A 57 -12.49 0.45 -41.20
C GLU A 57 -12.09 -0.08 -39.82
N LEU A 58 -11.30 -1.15 -39.76
CA LEU A 58 -10.78 -1.71 -38.51
C LEU A 58 -9.84 -0.72 -37.80
N ALA A 59 -8.97 -0.03 -38.53
CA ALA A 59 -8.10 1.00 -37.98
C ALA A 59 -8.89 2.16 -37.34
N ALA A 60 -9.97 2.61 -37.99
CA ALA A 60 -10.87 3.62 -37.44
C ALA A 60 -11.60 3.15 -36.17
N ARG A 61 -12.06 1.88 -36.16
CA ARG A 61 -12.73 1.27 -34.99
C ARG A 61 -11.79 1.10 -33.81
N LYS A 62 -10.54 0.67 -34.04
CA LYS A 62 -9.49 0.59 -33.00
C LYS A 62 -9.22 1.94 -32.34
N GLY A 63 -9.21 3.03 -33.11
CA GLY A 63 -9.03 4.39 -32.59
C GLY A 63 -10.18 4.90 -31.73
N THR A 64 -11.35 4.24 -31.77
CA THR A 64 -12.57 4.63 -31.05
C THR A 64 -13.00 3.60 -29.99
N ALA A 65 -12.20 2.54 -29.79
CA ALA A 65 -12.51 1.50 -28.81
C ALA A 65 -12.55 2.12 -27.41
N ALA A 66 -13.64 1.90 -26.69
CA ALA A 66 -13.73 2.28 -25.29
C ALA A 66 -12.65 1.50 -24.53
N VAL A 67 -11.68 2.21 -23.96
CA VAL A 67 -10.77 1.62 -22.99
C VAL A 67 -11.65 1.13 -21.84
N ALA A 68 -11.67 -0.19 -21.62
CA ALA A 68 -12.36 -0.76 -20.47
C ALA A 68 -11.80 -0.08 -19.21
N SER A 69 -12.62 0.76 -18.59
CA SER A 69 -12.27 1.44 -17.36
C SER A 69 -12.65 0.52 -16.22
N ASP A 70 -11.65 -0.05 -15.54
CA ASP A 70 -11.89 -0.88 -14.37
C ASP A 70 -12.32 0.02 -13.20
N THR A 71 -13.45 -0.31 -12.57
CA THR A 71 -13.84 0.29 -11.30
C THR A 71 -13.49 -0.69 -10.19
N LEU A 72 -12.43 -0.37 -9.44
CA LEU A 72 -12.03 -1.12 -8.26
C LEU A 72 -12.72 -0.51 -7.04
N ILE A 73 -13.58 -1.29 -6.39
CA ILE A 73 -14.17 -0.93 -5.11
C ILE A 73 -13.27 -1.48 -4.01
N THR A 74 -12.89 -0.65 -3.05
CA THR A 74 -12.18 -1.09 -1.85
C THR A 74 -12.98 -0.78 -0.60
N SER A 75 -13.21 -1.79 0.24
CA SER A 75 -13.91 -1.69 1.52
C SER A 75 -13.08 -2.26 2.67
N ARG A 76 -13.27 -1.68 3.86
CA ARG A 76 -12.64 -2.14 5.09
C ARG A 76 -13.53 -1.88 6.29
N LEU A 77 -13.80 -2.92 7.08
CA LEU A 77 -14.36 -2.82 8.42
C LEU A 77 -13.25 -3.11 9.45
N LEU A 78 -13.19 -2.29 10.50
CA LEU A 78 -12.34 -2.51 11.67
C LEU A 78 -13.22 -2.58 12.92
N LEU A 79 -13.12 -3.69 13.65
CA LEU A 79 -13.67 -3.83 15.00
C LEU A 79 -12.53 -4.03 15.99
N ASP A 80 -12.37 -3.07 16.88
CA ASP A 80 -11.37 -3.10 17.95
C ASP A 80 -12.04 -3.40 19.28
N ILE A 81 -11.49 -4.39 19.99
CA ILE A 81 -11.93 -4.75 21.32
C ILE A 81 -10.76 -4.49 22.27
N ASN A 82 -10.96 -3.53 23.17
CA ASN A 82 -10.02 -3.23 24.23
C ASN A 82 -10.71 -3.44 25.58
N ALA A 83 -10.26 -4.44 26.32
CA ALA A 83 -10.77 -4.76 27.64
C ALA A 83 -9.74 -4.35 28.70
N THR A 84 -10.18 -3.64 29.74
CA THR A 84 -9.31 -3.17 30.82
C THR A 84 -9.92 -3.43 32.19
N THR A 85 -9.05 -3.65 33.18
CA THR A 85 -9.40 -3.67 34.59
C THR A 85 -8.32 -2.97 35.40
N GLU A 86 -8.69 -2.31 36.48
CA GLU A 86 -7.75 -1.65 37.39
C GLU A 86 -7.73 -2.41 38.73
N THR A 87 -6.53 -2.60 39.29
CA THR A 87 -6.36 -3.20 40.62
C THR A 87 -6.44 -2.13 41.70
N ASP A 88 -6.71 -2.56 42.94
CA ASP A 88 -6.70 -1.67 44.12
C ASP A 88 -5.34 -0.96 44.34
N SER A 89 -4.27 -1.49 43.74
CA SER A 89 -2.92 -0.90 43.76
C SER A 89 -2.69 0.16 42.67
N GLY A 90 -3.70 0.49 41.86
CA GLY A 90 -3.61 1.46 40.76
C GLY A 90 -2.88 0.93 39.52
N LEU A 91 -2.83 -0.39 39.31
CA LEU A 91 -2.30 -0.98 38.07
C LEU A 91 -3.46 -1.26 37.11
N THR A 92 -3.35 -0.81 35.86
CA THR A 92 -4.33 -1.11 34.82
C THR A 92 -3.84 -2.27 33.97
N TYR A 93 -4.53 -3.41 34.03
CA TYR A 93 -4.32 -4.52 33.11
C TYR A 93 -5.29 -4.40 31.93
N GLY A 94 -4.87 -4.84 30.76
CA GLY A 94 -5.77 -4.91 29.63
C GLY A 94 -5.34 -5.89 28.55
N ALA A 95 -6.27 -6.12 27.64
CA ALA A 95 -6.08 -6.93 26.45
C ALA A 95 -6.72 -6.24 25.25
N PHE A 96 -6.02 -6.27 24.12
CA PHE A 96 -6.47 -5.70 22.86
C PHE A 96 -6.46 -6.74 21.76
N VAL A 97 -7.54 -6.80 20.98
CA VAL A 97 -7.67 -7.56 19.74
C VAL A 97 -8.42 -6.73 18.69
N ARG A 98 -8.20 -7.04 17.42
CA ARG A 98 -8.81 -6.42 16.26
C ARG A 98 -9.32 -7.49 15.30
N VAL A 99 -10.54 -7.30 14.79
CA VAL A 99 -11.01 -7.92 13.54
C VAL A 99 -10.93 -6.87 12.44
N ARG A 100 -10.21 -7.19 11.36
CA ARG A 100 -10.24 -6.40 10.13
C ARG A 100 -10.90 -7.25 9.05
N GLN A 101 -11.91 -6.73 8.36
CA GLN A 101 -12.44 -7.35 7.14
C GLN A 101 -12.19 -6.42 5.96
N ASP A 102 -11.43 -6.90 4.98
CA ASP A 102 -11.26 -6.23 3.68
C ASP A 102 -12.17 -6.92 2.63
N ASP A 103 -12.13 -6.49 1.37
CA ASP A 103 -13.01 -7.00 0.31
C ASP A 103 -12.97 -8.52 0.16
N GLY A 104 -14.11 -9.17 0.43
CA GLY A 104 -14.26 -10.62 0.32
C GLY A 104 -13.69 -11.42 1.50
N ASP A 105 -13.13 -10.78 2.52
CA ASP A 105 -12.54 -11.45 3.67
C ASP A 105 -13.58 -11.88 4.73
N THR A 106 -13.47 -13.14 5.15
CA THR A 106 -14.06 -13.65 6.39
C THR A 106 -12.94 -13.87 7.41
N ASN A 107 -12.49 -12.79 8.06
CA ASN A 107 -11.32 -12.83 8.95
C ASN A 107 -11.66 -13.22 10.40
N ALA A 108 -10.65 -13.77 11.08
CA ALA A 108 -10.61 -13.95 12.52
C ALA A 108 -9.96 -12.74 13.21
N PHE A 109 -9.95 -12.75 14.54
CA PHE A 109 -9.13 -11.80 15.31
C PHE A 109 -7.65 -11.96 14.96
N ASN A 110 -6.92 -10.84 15.02
CA ASN A 110 -5.47 -10.89 15.13
C ASN A 110 -5.04 -11.51 16.49
N ALA A 111 -3.74 -11.78 16.66
CA ALA A 111 -3.26 -12.15 18.00
C ALA A 111 -3.47 -10.99 18.98
N ALA A 112 -3.75 -11.37 20.23
CA ALA A 112 -3.99 -10.43 21.30
C ALA A 112 -2.70 -9.74 21.74
N ARG A 113 -2.85 -8.50 22.18
CA ARG A 113 -1.85 -7.75 22.94
C ARG A 113 -2.31 -7.67 24.38
N PHE A 114 -1.50 -8.16 25.31
CA PHE A 114 -1.77 -8.06 26.74
C PHE A 114 -0.85 -7.01 27.35
N TYR A 115 -1.39 -6.13 28.17
CA TYR A 115 -0.62 -5.02 28.73
C TYR A 115 -0.94 -4.74 30.19
N VAL A 116 0.01 -4.12 30.87
CA VAL A 116 -0.12 -3.54 32.20
C VAL A 116 0.40 -2.11 32.18
N LYS A 117 -0.30 -1.20 32.84
CA LYS A 117 0.09 0.21 32.98
C LYS A 117 0.23 0.60 34.44
N SER A 118 1.23 1.43 34.71
CA SER A 118 1.43 2.10 35.99
C SER A 118 2.01 3.49 35.77
N GLY A 119 1.23 4.53 36.08
CA GLY A 119 1.64 5.91 35.81
C GLY A 119 1.96 6.13 34.33
N GLY A 120 3.19 6.59 34.06
CA GLY A 120 3.68 6.80 32.70
C GLY A 120 4.19 5.56 31.97
N LEU A 121 4.30 4.41 32.64
CA LEU A 121 4.85 3.18 32.07
C LEU A 121 3.74 2.22 31.65
N GLU A 122 3.87 1.67 30.45
CA GLU A 122 3.07 0.56 29.92
C GLU A 122 4.00 -0.54 29.44
N VAL A 123 3.76 -1.77 29.88
CA VAL A 123 4.49 -2.96 29.41
C VAL A 123 3.49 -3.89 28.76
N ALA A 124 3.81 -4.43 27.59
CA ALA A 124 2.91 -5.32 26.87
C ALA A 124 3.65 -6.48 26.19
N VAL A 125 2.90 -7.54 25.90
CA VAL A 125 3.38 -8.75 25.22
C VAL A 125 2.37 -9.21 24.17
N GLY A 126 2.83 -10.04 23.24
CA GLY A 126 1.99 -10.60 22.18
C GLY A 126 2.08 -9.79 20.90
N ASN A 127 0.95 -9.41 20.32
CA ASN A 127 0.92 -8.55 19.13
C ASN A 127 1.18 -7.09 19.51
N ILE A 128 2.43 -6.82 19.88
CA ILE A 128 2.92 -5.53 20.38
C ILE A 128 2.92 -4.45 19.31
N TRP A 129 3.09 -3.21 19.74
CA TRP A 129 3.44 -2.10 18.85
C TRP A 129 4.98 -2.05 18.75
N GLY A 130 5.56 -2.48 17.63
CA GLY A 130 7.01 -2.35 17.43
C GLY A 130 7.43 -0.88 17.60
N ALA A 131 8.49 -0.62 18.36
CA ALA A 131 8.90 0.74 18.67
C ALA A 131 9.32 1.49 17.40
N MET A 132 10.03 0.85 16.47
CA MET A 132 10.47 1.46 15.22
C MET A 132 9.31 1.81 14.29
N ASP A 133 8.26 0.97 14.29
CA ASP A 133 7.01 1.24 13.58
C ASP A 133 6.20 2.37 14.27
N SER A 134 6.26 2.43 15.60
CA SER A 134 5.52 3.40 16.41
C SER A 134 6.22 4.76 16.58
N MET A 135 7.42 4.92 16.01
CA MET A 135 8.22 6.13 16.19
C MET A 135 7.48 7.38 15.66
N PRO A 136 7.37 8.47 16.46
CA PRO A 136 6.74 9.70 16.01
C PRO A 136 7.37 10.21 14.70
N GLY A 137 6.53 10.47 13.69
CA GLY A 137 6.99 10.96 12.38
C GLY A 137 7.54 9.89 11.43
N ALA A 138 7.54 8.60 11.80
CA ALA A 138 7.94 7.52 10.90
C ALA A 138 6.98 7.36 9.71
N TYR A 139 5.68 7.55 9.95
CA TYR A 139 4.64 7.52 8.93
C TYR A 139 4.50 8.89 8.24
N GLY A 140 4.91 8.95 6.99
CA GLY A 140 4.62 10.07 6.10
C GLY A 140 3.18 10.08 5.58
N GLN A 141 2.91 10.97 4.62
CA GLN A 141 1.57 11.11 4.05
C GLN A 141 1.16 9.87 3.25
N SER A 142 -0.02 9.35 3.58
CA SER A 142 -0.69 8.32 2.82
C SER A 142 -2.07 8.82 2.41
N ILE A 143 -2.39 8.77 1.12
CA ILE A 143 -3.69 9.22 0.60
C ILE A 143 -4.57 7.98 0.39
N GLY A 144 -5.85 8.09 0.77
CA GLY A 144 -6.85 7.03 0.55
C GLY A 144 -6.85 5.92 1.61
N LEU A 145 -7.86 5.04 1.51
CA LEU A 145 -8.14 3.99 2.51
C LEU A 145 -7.01 2.95 2.66
N THR A 146 -6.30 2.66 1.56
CA THR A 146 -5.21 1.67 1.51
C THR A 146 -3.83 2.27 1.79
N GLY A 147 -3.75 3.59 1.96
CA GLY A 147 -2.51 4.30 2.17
C GLY A 147 -1.52 4.27 0.99
N LEU A 148 -1.96 3.85 -0.21
CA LEU A 148 -1.16 3.73 -1.43
C LEU A 148 0.20 3.05 -1.20
N GLY A 149 0.19 1.94 -0.46
CA GLY A 149 1.39 1.15 -0.18
C GLY A 149 2.32 1.76 0.87
N PHE A 150 1.87 2.77 1.62
CA PHE A 150 2.63 3.44 2.66
C PHE A 150 4.00 3.95 2.17
N ALA A 151 4.06 4.50 0.94
CA ALA A 151 5.29 5.03 0.36
C ALA A 151 5.96 6.13 1.22
N GLY A 152 5.19 6.75 2.14
CA GLY A 152 5.69 7.70 3.12
C GLY A 152 6.28 7.09 4.39
N LEU A 153 6.17 5.78 4.63
CA LEU A 153 6.77 5.11 5.78
C LEU A 153 8.30 5.06 5.61
N VAL A 154 9.01 5.66 6.55
CA VAL A 154 10.46 5.87 6.46
C VAL A 154 11.23 4.74 7.12
N THR A 155 10.68 4.18 8.19
CA THR A 155 11.27 3.09 8.96
C THR A 155 10.76 1.73 8.48
N GLY A 156 11.51 0.68 8.81
CA GLY A 156 11.17 -0.72 8.62
C GLY A 156 11.41 -1.47 9.91
N SER A 157 10.47 -2.35 10.28
CA SER A 157 10.50 -3.10 11.54
C SER A 157 9.89 -4.48 11.36
N GLU A 158 10.53 -5.48 11.97
CA GLU A 158 10.04 -6.85 12.06
C GLU A 158 9.02 -7.03 13.20
N MET A 159 8.96 -6.07 14.12
CA MET A 159 8.09 -6.09 15.29
C MET A 159 6.77 -5.33 15.10
N SER A 160 6.46 -4.96 13.85
CA SER A 160 5.25 -4.21 13.51
C SER A 160 3.97 -4.94 13.92
N PHE A 161 2.99 -4.17 14.40
CA PHE A 161 1.69 -4.71 14.78
C PHE A 161 0.95 -5.32 13.59
N SER A 162 0.37 -6.51 13.77
CA SER A 162 -0.44 -7.15 12.72
C SER A 162 -1.94 -6.93 12.91
N SER A 163 -2.61 -6.45 11.87
CA SER A 163 -4.08 -6.27 11.87
C SER A 163 -4.88 -7.54 11.51
N LYS A 164 -4.24 -8.61 11.02
CA LYS A 164 -4.90 -9.87 10.59
C LYS A 164 -4.17 -11.14 11.01
N GLY A 165 -3.06 -11.04 11.73
CA GLY A 165 -2.20 -12.17 12.07
C GLY A 165 -1.58 -12.01 13.45
N ALA A 166 -0.51 -12.75 13.69
CA ALA A 166 0.11 -12.81 15.00
C ALA A 166 1.09 -11.66 15.31
N GLY A 167 1.48 -10.88 14.31
CA GLY A 167 2.51 -9.84 14.46
C GLY A 167 3.84 -10.45 14.89
N ALA A 168 4.61 -9.69 15.67
CA ALA A 168 5.87 -10.14 16.28
C ALA A 168 5.69 -11.45 17.09
N ALA A 169 4.52 -11.66 17.71
CA ALA A 169 4.21 -12.87 18.48
C ALA A 169 3.98 -14.15 17.65
N GLY A 170 3.97 -14.07 16.32
CA GLY A 170 3.72 -15.22 15.46
C GLY A 170 4.89 -16.19 15.33
N SER A 171 6.11 -15.71 15.58
CA SER A 171 7.34 -16.49 15.39
C SER A 171 8.21 -16.54 16.63
N LYS A 172 8.07 -15.57 17.54
CA LYS A 172 8.87 -15.44 18.77
C LYS A 172 8.05 -14.75 19.88
N GLU A 173 8.49 -14.81 21.14
CA GLU A 173 7.87 -14.04 22.22
C GLU A 173 8.23 -12.55 22.13
N ALA A 174 7.23 -11.72 21.80
CA ALA A 174 7.43 -10.28 21.69
C ALA A 174 6.97 -9.52 22.94
N VAL A 175 7.78 -8.55 23.36
CA VAL A 175 7.58 -7.67 24.52
C VAL A 175 7.87 -6.22 24.15
N GLU A 176 7.14 -5.29 24.75
CA GLU A 176 7.40 -3.86 24.65
C GLU A 176 7.26 -3.15 25.99
N ALA A 177 7.97 -2.04 26.12
CA ALA A 177 7.83 -1.07 27.19
C ALA A 177 7.72 0.33 26.59
N ILE A 178 6.63 1.02 26.90
CA ILE A 178 6.36 2.40 26.51
C ILE A 178 6.38 3.23 27.78
N TYR A 179 7.15 4.31 27.79
CA TYR A 179 7.19 5.27 28.88
C TYR A 179 6.88 6.66 28.35
N SER A 180 5.93 7.35 28.97
CA SER A 180 5.60 8.74 28.64
C SER A 180 5.42 9.57 29.91
N MET A 181 6.10 10.71 29.97
CA MET A 181 5.98 11.67 31.07
C MET A 181 6.18 13.09 30.54
N GLY A 182 5.10 13.89 30.62
CA GLY A 182 5.08 15.24 30.08
C GLY A 182 5.41 15.24 28.59
N ASP A 183 6.50 15.94 28.25
CA ASP A 183 6.96 16.12 26.87
C ASP A 183 7.86 14.97 26.37
N PHE A 184 8.29 14.08 27.26
CA PHE A 184 9.18 12.96 26.94
C PHE A 184 8.40 11.68 26.70
N SER A 185 8.79 10.93 25.67
CA SER A 185 8.30 9.58 25.41
C SER A 185 9.44 8.68 24.94
N ALA A 186 9.48 7.45 25.44
CA ALA A 186 10.39 6.40 25.02
C ALA A 186 9.62 5.11 24.81
N HIS A 187 10.10 4.29 23.88
CA HIS A 187 9.51 2.99 23.57
C HIS A 187 10.63 2.04 23.21
N VAL A 188 10.62 0.86 23.81
CA VAL A 188 11.53 -0.24 23.47
C VAL A 188 10.70 -1.48 23.24
N SER A 189 11.02 -2.26 22.21
CA SER A 189 10.42 -3.55 21.93
C SER A 189 11.49 -4.58 21.60
N ALA A 190 11.22 -5.83 21.96
CA ALA A 190 12.08 -6.96 21.62
C ALA A 190 11.23 -8.18 21.24
N ASP A 191 11.75 -9.02 20.35
CA ASP A 191 11.10 -10.27 19.93
C ASP A 191 11.90 -11.51 20.33
N GLY A 192 12.88 -11.38 21.22
CA GLY A 192 13.75 -12.47 21.66
C GLY A 192 14.94 -12.74 20.74
N THR A 193 15.02 -12.12 19.57
CA THR A 193 16.27 -12.04 18.78
C THR A 193 16.75 -10.60 18.70
N ASP A 194 15.85 -9.70 18.32
CA ASP A 194 16.16 -8.32 18.00
C ASP A 194 15.45 -7.40 18.99
N THR A 195 16.04 -6.24 19.21
CA THR A 195 15.58 -5.15 20.07
C THR A 195 15.62 -3.84 19.28
N GLU A 196 14.53 -3.10 19.33
CA GLU A 196 14.45 -1.77 18.74
C GLU A 196 13.87 -0.79 19.76
N GLY A 197 14.19 0.48 19.59
CA GLY A 197 13.65 1.49 20.48
C GLY A 197 13.80 2.89 19.95
N PHE A 198 12.96 3.79 20.45
CA PHE A 198 13.08 5.22 20.22
C PHE A 198 12.95 6.02 21.51
N VAL A 199 13.49 7.22 21.43
CA VAL A 199 13.19 8.31 22.36
C VAL A 199 12.67 9.50 21.56
N SER A 200 11.77 10.26 22.16
CA SER A 200 11.20 11.45 21.57
C SER A 200 10.93 12.51 22.61
N TYR A 201 10.98 13.76 22.15
CA TYR A 201 10.71 14.92 22.99
C TYR A 201 9.90 15.94 22.19
N THR A 202 8.86 16.46 22.82
CA THR A 202 7.99 17.48 22.22
C THR A 202 8.13 18.80 22.96
N ALA A 203 8.63 19.83 22.29
CA ALA A 203 8.73 21.17 22.87
C ALA A 203 8.22 22.22 21.89
N SER A 204 7.40 23.15 22.40
CA SER A 204 6.87 24.27 21.61
C SER A 204 6.16 23.84 20.32
N GLY A 205 5.47 22.70 20.34
CA GLY A 205 4.76 22.16 19.17
C GLY A 205 5.66 21.48 18.13
N TRP A 206 6.92 21.22 18.46
CA TRP A 206 7.85 20.42 17.66
C TRP A 206 8.21 19.13 18.38
N THR A 207 8.08 18.01 17.70
CA THR A 207 8.48 16.68 18.16
C THR A 207 9.72 16.23 17.39
N ILE A 208 10.75 15.84 18.13
CA ILE A 208 11.95 15.18 17.59
C ILE A 208 11.96 13.75 18.12
N ALA A 209 12.26 12.77 17.27
CA ALA A 209 12.47 11.39 17.70
C ALA A 209 13.75 10.82 17.09
N LEU A 210 14.41 9.93 17.84
CA LEU A 210 15.58 9.17 17.43
C LEU A 210 15.33 7.70 17.76
N ALA A 211 15.60 6.81 16.83
CA ALA A 211 15.45 5.38 17.01
C ALA A 211 16.70 4.60 16.58
N THR A 212 16.83 3.41 17.15
CA THR A 212 17.83 2.42 16.76
C THR A 212 17.26 1.01 16.91
N SER A 213 17.80 0.07 16.16
CA SER A 213 17.60 -1.37 16.36
C SER A 213 18.91 -2.12 16.22
N ASP A 214 19.02 -3.29 16.84
CA ASP A 214 20.12 -4.23 16.61
C ASP A 214 19.76 -5.35 15.61
N SER A 215 18.65 -5.22 14.87
CA SER A 215 18.26 -6.18 13.85
C SER A 215 19.36 -6.36 12.79
N ASP A 216 19.60 -7.60 12.38
CA ASP A 216 20.52 -7.95 11.29
C ASP A 216 19.82 -8.08 9.92
N VAL A 217 18.53 -7.77 9.85
CA VAL A 217 17.70 -7.98 8.67
C VAL A 217 17.78 -6.76 7.77
N ALA A 218 18.21 -6.96 6.52
CA ALA A 218 18.50 -5.87 5.58
C ALA A 218 17.33 -4.91 5.28
N THR A 219 16.08 -5.32 5.57
CA THR A 219 14.89 -4.45 5.42
C THR A 219 14.54 -3.67 6.69
N SER A 220 15.14 -4.02 7.82
CA SER A 220 14.96 -3.36 9.11
C SER A 220 15.77 -2.07 9.16
N THR A 221 15.28 -1.10 9.92
CA THR A 221 15.95 0.19 10.12
C THR A 221 16.89 0.13 11.30
N GLU A 222 18.19 0.28 11.05
CA GLU A 222 19.22 0.29 12.09
C GLU A 222 19.18 1.58 12.91
N THR A 223 19.00 2.72 12.22
CA THR A 223 18.85 4.03 12.87
C THR A 223 17.85 4.91 12.13
N ALA A 224 17.13 5.74 12.87
CA ALA A 224 16.22 6.73 12.31
C ALA A 224 16.16 8.01 13.14
N ALA A 225 15.82 9.10 12.46
CA ALA A 225 15.60 10.40 13.07
C ALA A 225 14.40 11.09 12.41
N THR A 226 13.55 11.70 13.21
CA THR A 226 12.46 12.54 12.72
C THR A 226 12.43 13.87 13.46
N VAL A 227 11.96 14.88 12.75
CA VAL A 227 11.53 16.16 13.31
C VAL A 227 10.22 16.53 12.67
N SER A 228 9.22 16.91 13.45
CA SER A 228 7.95 17.39 12.93
C SER A 228 7.36 18.45 13.84
N GLY A 229 6.56 19.35 13.30
CA GLY A 229 5.94 20.42 14.08
C GLY A 229 4.96 21.23 13.25
N LYS A 230 4.34 22.23 13.88
CA LYS A 230 3.37 23.10 13.22
C LYS A 230 3.96 24.47 12.89
N ILE A 231 3.70 24.94 11.66
CA ILE A 231 3.91 26.32 11.20
C ILE A 231 2.53 26.85 10.80
N GLY A 232 1.89 27.58 11.70
CA GLY A 232 0.46 27.93 11.55
C GLY A 232 -0.41 26.67 11.47
N ASP A 233 -1.27 26.58 10.46
CA ASP A 233 -2.16 25.44 10.22
C ASP A 233 -1.49 24.30 9.43
N VAL A 234 -0.22 24.46 9.07
CA VAL A 234 0.57 23.46 8.33
C VAL A 234 1.40 22.66 9.33
N THR A 235 1.28 21.33 9.32
CA THR A 235 2.27 20.44 9.94
C THR A 235 3.38 20.15 8.95
N VAL A 236 4.63 20.39 9.32
CA VAL A 236 5.81 20.04 8.52
C VAL A 236 6.67 19.04 9.29
N GLY A 237 7.47 18.27 8.58
CA GLY A 237 8.43 17.37 9.18
C GLY A 237 9.44 16.86 8.18
N ALA A 238 10.54 16.34 8.69
CA ALA A 238 11.56 15.64 7.95
C ALA A 238 11.89 14.35 8.69
N ALA A 239 12.18 13.31 7.94
CA ALA A 239 12.45 11.99 8.45
C ALA A 239 13.60 11.37 7.66
N TRP A 240 14.50 10.73 8.38
CA TRP A 240 15.66 10.05 7.86
C TRP A 240 15.79 8.69 8.52
N ALA A 241 16.14 7.67 7.75
CA ALA A 241 16.42 6.33 8.24
C ALA A 241 17.50 5.64 7.42
N GLU A 242 18.27 4.80 8.10
CA GLU A 242 19.24 3.88 7.52
C GLU A 242 18.81 2.44 7.79
N ALA A 243 18.74 1.65 6.73
CA ALA A 243 18.53 0.23 6.83
C ALA A 243 19.83 -0.51 7.16
N VAL A 244 19.71 -1.67 7.77
CA VAL A 244 20.83 -2.53 8.14
C VAL A 244 21.68 -2.85 6.92
N THR A 245 22.97 -2.52 6.98
CA THR A 245 23.93 -2.92 5.94
C THR A 245 24.59 -4.22 6.34
N THR A 246 24.09 -5.35 5.83
CA THR A 246 24.88 -6.60 5.89
C THR A 246 26.17 -6.39 5.11
N HIS A 247 27.30 -6.85 5.65
CA HIS A 247 28.62 -6.64 5.06
C HIS A 247 28.61 -6.97 3.54
N HIS A 248 28.94 -5.95 2.74
CA HIS A 248 29.13 -5.86 1.27
C HIS A 248 28.01 -5.13 0.50
N SER A 249 28.24 -3.82 0.36
CA SER A 249 27.86 -2.95 -0.76
C SER A 249 26.41 -2.47 -0.85
N GLY A 250 26.11 -1.37 -0.15
CA GLY A 250 25.00 -0.46 -0.51
C GLY A 250 24.30 0.13 0.70
N HIS A 251 24.64 1.36 1.09
CA HIS A 251 23.84 2.12 2.05
C HIS A 251 22.52 2.51 1.36
N SER A 252 21.41 1.86 1.75
CA SER A 252 20.07 2.29 1.32
C SER A 252 19.54 3.32 2.31
N GLN A 253 19.89 4.59 2.09
CA GLN A 253 19.36 5.70 2.89
C GLN A 253 17.97 6.10 2.39
N ARG A 254 17.03 6.30 3.31
CA ARG A 254 15.71 6.86 3.00
C ARG A 254 15.57 8.24 3.65
N LEU A 255 15.45 9.27 2.82
CA LEU A 255 15.12 10.63 3.24
C LEU A 255 13.71 10.97 2.76
N CYS A 256 12.82 11.32 3.68
CA CYS A 256 11.45 11.73 3.38
C CYS A 256 11.18 13.11 3.97
N LEU A 257 10.63 14.02 3.16
CA LEU A 257 10.14 15.32 3.61
C LEU A 257 8.61 15.27 3.70
N LEU A 258 8.08 15.62 4.87
CA LEU A 258 6.67 15.60 5.19
C LEU A 258 6.12 17.03 5.25
N VAL A 259 5.11 17.36 4.45
CA VAL A 259 4.40 18.65 4.53
C VAL A 259 2.90 18.40 4.45
N ARG A 260 2.18 18.67 5.53
CA ARG A 260 0.73 18.49 5.72
C ARG A 260 0.06 19.85 5.89
N LEU A 261 -0.87 20.18 5.00
CA LEU A 261 -1.80 21.29 5.19
C LEU A 261 -3.05 20.76 5.92
N GLN A 262 -3.36 21.25 7.12
CA GLN A 262 -4.70 21.03 7.68
C GLN A 262 -5.63 22.09 7.06
N LEU A 263 -6.58 21.67 6.21
CA LEU A 263 -7.69 22.49 5.72
C LEU A 263 -8.87 22.39 6.69
#